data_AF-A0A321LPX2-F1
#
_entry.id   AF-A0A321LPX2-F1
#
_cell.length_a   1.000
_cell.length_b   1.000
_cell.length_c   1.000
_cell.angle_alpha   90.00
_cell.angle_beta   90.00
_cell.angle_gamma   90.00
#
_symmetry.space_group_name_H-M   'P 1'
#
loop_
_entity.id
_entity.type
_entity.pdbx_description
1 polymer ?
#
loop_
_entity_poly.entity_id
_entity_poly.type
_entity_poly.pdbx_seq_one_letter_code
_entity_poly.pdbx_strand_id
1 'polypeptide(L)'
;MSSRHSVPVRGLMSTGTSPSFQGRFGRMFRSLSAATFGNDESENVINLAALGDAMSAGFEAPKDEKDDEESGIPALYTYLGQFIDHDITFDPASSLQKQNDPDALIDFRTPAFDLDNVYGRGPDDQPYMYDGGSSFLLGDPIQGGNPNAKDLARNNADPRRALIGDPRNDENTIVSQLQGLFLRFHNRLLADTGLTFDIVQRLVRFHYQFVVLNDFLPRIVHSSVLADLKTHGHYDSGKIKFFHWKNNPFMPVEFSVAAYRLGHSMIRPGYRLNDAVLLPIFPIPQQGFNEGLTGFRAMNPAWGIDWARFIDIEIRSNEDALRRLQFAYRLDTSLVNPLHHLPPSVASNPSSLAQRNLERAWRLGLPSGQSVARAMHLQPLDDEDIIIGKGTEDPDPDAKSIVDVSEVFANNCPLWTYILAEAMHFSEPVKLPVTEDVEVTAPRLGPVGGRIVAEVFLGLMFGDAHSLLSLDPHWHPEEGPDYALKDFVKYALGQ
;
A
#
# COMPACT_ATOMS: atom_id res chain seq x y z
N MET A 1 9.92 9.82 17.78
CA MET A 1 8.81 10.43 17.03
C MET A 1 8.09 9.30 16.30
N SER A 2 6.85 8.94 16.66
CA SER A 2 6.06 8.08 15.78
C SER A 2 5.70 8.91 14.56
N SER A 3 6.01 8.41 13.38
CA SER A 3 5.41 8.94 12.15
C SER A 3 3.91 8.70 12.29
N ARG A 4 3.12 9.77 12.48
CA ARG A 4 1.66 9.65 12.38
C ARG A 4 1.34 9.48 10.89
N HIS A 5 0.37 8.62 10.55
CA HIS A 5 -0.21 8.50 9.18
C HIS A 5 -0.61 9.84 8.53
N SER A 6 -0.63 10.92 9.32
CA SER A 6 -0.99 12.28 8.97
C SER A 6 0.16 13.23 8.63
N VAL A 7 1.44 12.89 8.87
CA VAL A 7 2.56 13.80 8.57
C VAL A 7 2.95 13.68 7.10
N PRO A 8 2.87 14.75 6.28
CA PRO A 8 3.35 14.71 4.91
C PRO A 8 4.84 14.37 4.85
N VAL A 9 5.23 13.55 3.88
CA VAL A 9 6.65 13.29 3.60
C VAL A 9 7.33 14.61 3.21
N ARG A 10 8.57 14.83 3.68
CA ARG A 10 9.31 16.06 3.36
C ARG A 10 9.46 16.23 1.85
N GLY A 11 9.28 17.45 1.37
CA GLY A 11 9.32 17.81 -0.05
C GLY A 11 8.05 17.50 -0.83
N LEU A 12 7.08 16.78 -0.25
CA LEU A 12 5.78 16.59 -0.91
C LEU A 12 5.07 17.93 -1.11
N MET A 13 5.11 18.80 -0.08
CA MET A 13 4.39 20.08 -0.10
C MET A 13 5.01 21.16 -1.00
N SER A 14 6.28 21.01 -1.43
CA SER A 14 6.95 21.97 -2.33
C SER A 14 6.55 21.82 -3.80
N THR A 15 5.69 20.84 -4.12
CA THR A 15 5.30 20.48 -5.50
C THR A 15 4.06 21.19 -6.04
N GLY A 16 3.43 22.07 -5.25
CA GLY A 16 2.17 22.74 -5.59
C GLY A 16 2.13 23.33 -7.00
N THR A 17 3.27 23.79 -7.53
CA THR A 17 3.41 24.32 -8.90
C THR A 17 4.75 23.95 -9.58
N SER A 18 5.44 22.91 -9.11
CA SER A 18 6.84 22.65 -9.50
C SER A 18 6.99 22.28 -11.00
N PRO A 19 7.82 23.02 -11.78
CA PRO A 19 8.14 22.67 -13.16
C PRO A 19 9.28 21.63 -13.27
N SER A 20 9.85 21.19 -12.15
CA SER A 20 11.07 20.37 -12.13
C SER A 20 10.81 18.90 -12.46
N PHE A 21 11.51 18.35 -13.46
CA PHE A 21 11.56 16.92 -13.81
C PHE A 21 12.57 16.12 -12.97
N GLN A 22 12.97 16.67 -11.82
CA GLN A 22 13.99 16.15 -10.91
C GLN A 22 13.72 16.60 -9.48
N GLY A 23 14.27 15.87 -8.52
CA GLY A 23 13.97 16.04 -7.09
C GLY A 23 13.11 14.89 -6.58
N ARG A 24 12.84 14.88 -5.28
CA ARG A 24 12.20 13.72 -4.64
C ARG A 24 10.73 13.54 -5.03
N PHE A 25 9.99 14.64 -5.11
CA PHE A 25 8.60 14.65 -5.56
C PHE A 25 8.42 15.49 -6.82
N GLY A 26 7.43 15.13 -7.63
CA GLY A 26 7.09 15.85 -8.85
C GLY A 26 5.66 15.56 -9.31
N ARG A 27 5.36 15.91 -10.56
CA ARG A 27 4.03 15.75 -11.17
C ARG A 27 4.11 14.98 -12.48
N MET A 28 3.15 14.10 -12.72
CA MET A 28 2.94 13.46 -14.01
C MET A 28 2.19 14.40 -14.98
N PHE A 29 1.17 15.12 -14.50
CA PHE A 29 0.28 15.93 -15.35
C PHE A 29 0.45 17.43 -15.09
N ARG A 30 1.68 17.93 -15.29
CA ARG A 30 2.10 19.31 -14.94
C ARG A 30 1.30 20.43 -15.60
N SER A 31 0.77 20.19 -16.80
CA SER A 31 0.01 21.18 -17.56
C SER A 31 -1.45 21.29 -17.11
N LEU A 32 -1.95 20.36 -16.28
CA LEU A 32 -3.33 20.38 -15.83
C LEU A 32 -3.50 21.37 -14.69
N SER A 33 -4.61 22.12 -14.74
CA SER A 33 -5.03 22.98 -13.65
C SER A 33 -5.45 22.16 -12.44
N ALA A 34 -5.16 22.68 -11.24
CA ALA A 34 -5.68 22.11 -10.00
C ALA A 34 -7.21 22.16 -9.99
N ALA A 35 -7.84 21.10 -9.49
CA ALA A 35 -9.27 21.11 -9.24
C ALA A 35 -9.61 21.98 -8.02
N THR A 36 -10.76 22.64 -8.09
CA THR A 36 -11.34 23.40 -6.97
C THR A 36 -12.76 22.90 -6.74
N PHE A 37 -13.15 22.78 -5.48
CA PHE A 37 -14.40 22.20 -5.03
C PHE A 37 -15.22 23.22 -4.22
N GLY A 38 -15.12 24.50 -4.60
CA GLY A 38 -15.78 25.62 -3.94
C GLY A 38 -15.17 26.96 -4.35
N ASN A 39 -15.85 28.05 -4.06
CA ASN A 39 -15.41 29.42 -4.36
C ASN A 39 -14.30 29.90 -3.43
N ASP A 40 -14.21 29.35 -2.23
CA ASP A 40 -13.19 29.67 -1.23
C ASP A 40 -12.71 28.43 -0.45
N GLU A 41 -11.68 28.59 0.40
CA GLU A 41 -11.11 27.50 1.20
C GLU A 41 -12.15 26.81 2.10
N SER A 42 -13.12 27.56 2.64
CA SER A 42 -14.13 26.98 3.52
C SER A 42 -15.09 26.09 2.75
N GLU A 43 -15.56 26.53 1.58
CA GLU A 43 -16.41 25.72 0.71
C GLU A 43 -15.69 24.46 0.20
N ASN A 44 -14.41 24.58 -0.16
CA ASN A 44 -13.59 23.42 -0.54
C ASN A 44 -13.55 22.36 0.58
N VAL A 45 -13.26 22.78 1.82
CA VAL A 45 -13.20 21.86 2.97
C VAL A 45 -14.56 21.24 3.26
N ILE A 46 -15.66 22.01 3.19
CA ILE A 46 -17.02 21.50 3.44
C ILE A 46 -17.41 20.46 2.40
N ASN A 47 -17.20 20.72 1.11
CA ASN A 47 -17.56 19.78 0.05
C ASN A 47 -16.71 18.50 0.11
N LEU A 48 -15.40 18.63 0.37
CA LEU A 48 -14.52 17.47 0.52
C LEU A 48 -14.81 16.66 1.80
N ALA A 49 -15.25 17.32 2.88
CA ALA A 49 -15.74 16.63 4.07
C ALA A 49 -17.02 15.84 3.76
N ALA A 50 -18.00 16.45 3.09
CA ALA A 50 -19.24 15.77 2.68
C ALA A 50 -18.97 14.53 1.80
N LEU A 51 -18.00 14.63 0.87
CA LEU A 51 -17.55 13.48 0.10
C LEU A 51 -16.85 12.43 0.96
N GLY A 52 -15.96 12.84 1.86
CA GLY A 52 -15.30 11.92 2.80
C GLY A 52 -16.27 11.21 3.75
N ASP A 53 -17.39 11.84 4.09
CA ASP A 53 -18.46 11.25 4.88
C ASP A 53 -19.27 10.23 4.04
N ALA A 54 -19.60 10.59 2.78
CA ALA A 54 -20.30 9.69 1.86
C ALA A 54 -19.49 8.44 1.49
N MET A 55 -18.16 8.53 1.49
CA MET A 55 -17.25 7.38 1.29
C MET A 55 -17.16 6.46 2.51
N SER A 56 -17.74 6.80 3.67
CA SER A 56 -17.67 5.95 4.86
C SER A 56 -18.81 4.93 4.86
N ALA A 57 -18.44 3.65 4.91
CA ALA A 57 -19.39 2.59 5.20
C ALA A 57 -19.98 2.73 6.62
N GLY A 58 -21.15 2.12 6.82
CA GLY A 58 -21.73 1.90 8.14
C GLY A 58 -20.79 1.11 9.06
N PHE A 59 -21.01 1.21 10.37
CA PHE A 59 -20.20 0.49 11.35
C PHE A 59 -20.38 -1.03 11.22
N GLU A 60 -19.25 -1.72 11.10
CA GLU A 60 -19.16 -3.17 11.14
C GLU A 60 -18.11 -3.59 12.17
N ALA A 61 -18.49 -4.50 13.06
CA ALA A 61 -17.56 -5.07 14.03
C ALA A 61 -16.61 -6.05 13.34
N PRO A 62 -15.38 -6.25 13.84
CA PRO A 62 -14.52 -7.34 13.40
C PRO A 62 -15.27 -8.68 13.43
N LYS A 63 -15.27 -9.38 12.30
CA LYS A 63 -16.00 -10.63 12.13
C LYS A 63 -15.18 -11.63 11.32
N ASP A 64 -15.53 -12.90 11.45
CA ASP A 64 -14.83 -14.02 10.80
C ASP A 64 -15.57 -14.54 9.59
N GLU A 65 -16.87 -14.30 9.53
CA GLU A 65 -17.75 -14.72 8.46
C GLU A 65 -17.33 -14.12 7.12
N LYS A 66 -17.70 -14.78 6.03
CA LYS A 66 -17.53 -14.24 4.67
C LYS A 66 -18.24 -12.88 4.58
N ASP A 67 -17.63 -11.97 3.83
CA ASP A 67 -18.22 -10.69 3.46
C ASP A 67 -18.31 -10.56 1.93
N ASP A 68 -19.34 -9.90 1.42
CA ASP A 68 -19.53 -9.68 -0.01
C ASP A 68 -18.55 -8.62 -0.57
N GLU A 69 -18.00 -7.78 0.32
CA GLU A 69 -16.90 -6.85 0.03
C GLU A 69 -15.55 -7.56 -0.14
N GLU A 70 -15.45 -8.89 0.05
CA GLU A 70 -14.20 -9.62 -0.17
C GLU A 70 -13.83 -9.72 -1.65
N SER A 71 -12.63 -9.27 -1.99
CA SER A 71 -12.11 -9.17 -3.37
C SER A 71 -11.51 -10.46 -3.95
N GLY A 72 -11.37 -11.50 -3.12
CA GLY A 72 -10.59 -12.69 -3.45
C GLY A 72 -9.07 -12.48 -3.47
N ILE A 73 -8.57 -11.26 -3.27
CA ILE A 73 -7.15 -10.99 -3.05
C ILE A 73 -6.82 -11.35 -1.60
N PRO A 74 -5.82 -12.21 -1.31
CA PRO A 74 -5.43 -12.50 0.07
C PRO A 74 -5.09 -11.24 0.88
N ALA A 75 -5.52 -11.18 2.14
CA ALA A 75 -5.40 -9.99 2.98
C ALA A 75 -3.96 -9.46 3.15
N LEU A 76 -2.94 -10.33 2.99
CA LEU A 76 -1.54 -9.89 3.06
C LEU A 76 -1.19 -8.85 1.99
N TYR A 77 -1.82 -8.87 0.81
CA TYR A 77 -1.51 -7.91 -0.25
C TYR A 77 -1.88 -6.47 0.11
N THR A 78 -2.88 -6.24 0.98
CA THR A 78 -3.16 -4.91 1.54
C THR A 78 -1.93 -4.36 2.27
N TYR A 79 -1.30 -5.20 3.08
CA TYR A 79 -0.14 -4.82 3.89
C TYR A 79 1.17 -4.86 3.10
N LEU A 80 1.27 -5.68 2.06
CA LEU A 80 2.35 -5.57 1.08
C LEU A 80 2.29 -4.23 0.35
N GLY A 81 1.10 -3.77 -0.04
CA GLY A 81 0.92 -2.45 -0.65
C GLY A 81 1.44 -1.31 0.23
N GLN A 82 1.13 -1.37 1.53
CA GLN A 82 1.65 -0.44 2.53
C GLN A 82 3.18 -0.56 2.71
N PHE A 83 3.70 -1.78 2.73
CA PHE A 83 5.15 -2.02 2.82
C PHE A 83 5.90 -1.44 1.61
N ILE A 84 5.35 -1.59 0.41
CA ILE A 84 5.86 -0.98 -0.83
C ILE A 84 5.82 0.55 -0.73
N ASP A 85 4.73 1.16 -0.24
CA ASP A 85 4.67 2.62 -0.02
C ASP A 85 5.81 3.08 0.88
N HIS A 86 6.10 2.34 1.95
CA HIS A 86 7.19 2.67 2.86
C HIS A 86 8.55 2.60 2.18
N ASP A 87 8.81 1.56 1.39
CA ASP A 87 10.04 1.40 0.60
C ASP A 87 10.26 2.57 -0.36
N ILE A 88 9.29 2.89 -1.21
CA ILE A 88 9.49 3.88 -2.29
C ILE A 88 9.36 5.34 -1.83
N THR A 89 8.91 5.61 -0.60
CA THR A 89 8.68 6.98 -0.09
C THR A 89 9.53 7.38 1.12
N PHE A 90 10.45 6.55 1.60
CA PHE A 90 11.16 6.81 2.87
C PHE A 90 12.10 8.02 2.84
N ASP A 91 12.12 8.81 3.95
CA ASP A 91 13.06 9.93 4.17
C ASP A 91 13.98 9.69 5.38
N PRO A 92 15.17 9.10 5.19
CA PRO A 92 16.10 8.90 6.29
C PRO A 92 16.85 10.18 6.70
N ALA A 93 16.60 11.34 6.07
CA ALA A 93 17.41 12.54 6.36
C ALA A 93 17.32 12.99 7.83
N SER A 94 18.48 13.36 8.37
CA SER A 94 18.61 13.89 9.74
C SER A 94 17.88 15.22 9.92
N SER A 95 17.55 15.59 11.15
CA SER A 95 16.89 16.87 11.45
C SER A 95 17.66 18.09 10.93
N LEU A 96 18.99 18.06 11.01
CA LEU A 96 19.85 19.13 10.49
C LEU A 96 19.79 19.23 8.96
N GLN A 97 19.82 18.10 8.24
CA GLN A 97 19.62 18.08 6.80
C GLN A 97 18.22 18.57 6.43
N LYS A 98 17.20 18.20 7.21
CA LYS A 98 15.81 18.68 7.03
C LYS A 98 15.66 20.18 7.27
N GLN A 99 16.47 20.79 8.13
CA GLN A 99 16.48 22.24 8.34
C GLN A 99 17.23 22.98 7.21
N ASN A 100 18.31 22.39 6.72
CA ASN A 100 19.13 23.00 5.65
C ASN A 100 18.49 22.85 4.26
N ASP A 101 17.68 21.81 4.06
CA ASP A 101 16.90 21.57 2.84
C ASP A 101 15.43 21.20 3.21
N PRO A 102 14.61 22.19 3.58
CA PRO A 102 13.25 21.96 4.07
C PRO A 102 12.31 21.41 2.99
N ASP A 103 12.57 21.76 1.74
CA ASP A 103 11.75 21.40 0.58
C ASP A 103 12.20 20.11 -0.10
N ALA A 104 13.23 19.43 0.45
CA ALA A 104 13.89 18.27 -0.14
C ALA A 104 14.27 18.47 -1.63
N LEU A 105 14.79 19.66 -1.95
CA LEU A 105 15.23 20.03 -3.30
C LEU A 105 16.53 19.33 -3.69
N ILE A 106 17.35 18.98 -2.70
CA ILE A 106 18.55 18.17 -2.87
C ILE A 106 18.20 16.76 -2.44
N ASP A 107 18.05 15.90 -3.43
CA ASP A 107 17.71 14.52 -3.17
C ASP A 107 18.94 13.75 -2.67
N PHE A 108 18.89 13.28 -1.43
CA PHE A 108 19.93 12.42 -0.85
C PHE A 108 19.67 10.93 -1.15
N ARG A 109 18.49 10.55 -1.68
CA ARG A 109 18.13 9.19 -2.14
C ARG A 109 16.88 9.20 -3.05
N THR A 110 17.04 8.67 -4.26
CA THR A 110 15.97 8.51 -5.26
C THR A 110 14.94 7.48 -4.81
N PRO A 111 13.61 7.69 -5.04
CA PRO A 111 12.61 6.66 -4.80
C PRO A 111 12.92 5.40 -5.62
N ALA A 112 13.09 4.26 -4.95
CA ALA A 112 13.48 3.00 -5.57
C ALA A 112 12.89 1.80 -4.81
N PHE A 113 12.82 0.65 -5.49
CA PHE A 113 12.43 -0.62 -4.87
C PHE A 113 13.66 -1.33 -4.28
N ASP A 114 14.38 -0.67 -3.39
CA ASP A 114 15.71 -1.11 -2.94
C ASP A 114 15.73 -1.77 -1.55
N LEU A 115 14.57 -1.85 -0.88
CA LEU A 115 14.38 -2.40 0.45
C LEU A 115 15.16 -1.66 1.53
N ASP A 116 15.35 -0.34 1.39
CA ASP A 116 15.98 0.45 2.44
C ASP A 116 15.16 0.48 3.74
N ASN A 117 13.84 0.25 3.66
CA ASN A 117 12.97 0.04 4.79
C ASN A 117 13.32 -1.24 5.60
N VAL A 118 14.00 -2.21 4.97
CA VAL A 118 14.54 -3.42 5.60
C VAL A 118 16.00 -3.23 6.01
N TYR A 119 16.86 -2.88 5.05
CA TYR A 119 18.32 -2.89 5.21
C TYR A 119 18.88 -1.61 5.86
N GLY A 120 18.11 -0.52 5.86
CA GLY A 120 18.57 0.78 6.29
C GLY A 120 19.80 1.24 5.51
N ARG A 121 20.89 1.51 6.22
CA ARG A 121 22.22 1.86 5.68
C ARG A 121 23.20 0.70 5.72
N GLY A 122 22.74 -0.51 6.05
CA GLY A 122 23.55 -1.72 6.10
C GLY A 122 24.29 -1.95 7.44
N PRO A 123 24.98 -3.09 7.58
CA PRO A 123 25.58 -3.54 8.83
C PRO A 123 26.75 -2.68 9.32
N ASP A 124 27.49 -2.02 8.44
CA ASP A 124 28.61 -1.15 8.83
C ASP A 124 28.14 0.15 9.50
N ASP A 125 27.05 0.74 8.99
CA ASP A 125 26.46 1.99 9.49
C ASP A 125 25.47 1.76 10.64
N GLN A 126 24.77 0.63 10.64
CA GLN A 126 23.74 0.28 11.61
C GLN A 126 23.93 -1.13 12.18
N PRO A 127 25.09 -1.44 12.79
CA PRO A 127 25.41 -2.79 13.28
C PRO A 127 24.42 -3.29 14.35
N TYR A 128 23.71 -2.39 15.03
CA TYR A 128 22.67 -2.71 16.02
C TYR A 128 21.41 -3.36 15.43
N MET A 129 21.28 -3.45 14.10
CA MET A 129 20.21 -4.20 13.42
C MET A 129 20.65 -5.63 13.06
N TYR A 130 21.95 -5.95 13.17
CA TYR A 130 22.54 -7.17 12.63
C TYR A 130 23.27 -7.98 13.71
N ASP A 131 23.32 -9.29 13.50
CA ASP A 131 24.09 -10.26 14.26
C ASP A 131 25.18 -10.87 13.37
N GLY A 132 26.39 -11.03 13.91
CA GLY A 132 27.54 -11.53 13.17
C GLY A 132 27.93 -10.70 11.93
N GLY A 133 27.42 -9.46 11.79
CA GLY A 133 27.70 -8.55 10.69
C GLY A 133 26.94 -8.80 9.37
N SER A 134 26.10 -9.84 9.29
CA SER A 134 25.37 -10.14 8.04
C SER A 134 23.97 -10.69 8.24
N SER A 135 23.66 -11.34 9.36
CA SER A 135 22.28 -11.74 9.67
C SER A 135 21.55 -10.59 10.37
N PHE A 136 20.25 -10.47 10.20
CA PHE A 136 19.42 -9.57 11.02
C PHE A 136 19.18 -10.12 12.42
N LEU A 137 19.13 -9.23 13.41
CA LEU A 137 18.65 -9.54 14.75
C LEU A 137 17.13 -9.78 14.72
N LEU A 138 16.70 -10.86 15.36
CA LEU A 138 15.28 -11.14 15.63
C LEU A 138 14.99 -10.91 17.12
N GLY A 139 13.78 -10.47 17.42
CA GLY A 139 13.34 -10.14 18.77
C GLY A 139 12.82 -11.33 19.57
N ASP A 140 11.97 -11.01 20.54
CA ASP A 140 11.41 -11.97 21.49
C ASP A 140 10.44 -12.95 20.79
N PRO A 141 10.34 -14.22 21.23
CA PRO A 141 9.40 -15.19 20.66
C PRO A 141 7.94 -14.71 20.75
N ILE A 142 7.17 -14.95 19.69
CA ILE A 142 5.72 -14.72 19.64
C ILE A 142 5.03 -16.07 19.39
N GLN A 143 3.91 -16.29 20.06
CA GLN A 143 3.09 -17.49 20.03
C GLN A 143 1.75 -17.24 19.32
N GLY A 144 0.98 -18.31 19.11
CA GLY A 144 -0.37 -18.28 18.52
C GLY A 144 -0.39 -18.58 17.02
N GLY A 145 0.68 -18.23 16.29
CA GLY A 145 0.81 -18.46 14.86
C GLY A 145 1.94 -19.43 14.49
N ASN A 146 2.83 -19.01 13.60
CA ASN A 146 4.03 -19.79 13.25
C ASN A 146 4.86 -20.12 14.51
N PRO A 147 5.27 -21.39 14.75
CA PRO A 147 6.01 -21.79 15.95
C PRO A 147 7.37 -21.10 16.14
N ASN A 148 7.96 -20.60 15.06
CA ASN A 148 9.24 -19.89 15.06
C ASN A 148 9.05 -18.37 14.93
N ALA A 149 7.84 -17.85 15.14
CA ALA A 149 7.57 -16.42 15.08
C ALA A 149 8.37 -15.68 16.17
N LYS A 150 8.95 -14.55 15.78
CA LYS A 150 9.68 -13.64 16.66
C LYS A 150 9.25 -12.23 16.34
N ASP A 151 9.22 -11.38 17.35
CA ASP A 151 9.05 -9.94 17.21
C ASP A 151 10.26 -9.34 16.48
N LEU A 152 10.16 -8.08 16.10
CA LEU A 152 11.31 -7.29 15.69
C LEU A 152 12.24 -7.08 16.88
N ALA A 153 13.54 -6.93 16.64
CA ALA A 153 14.46 -6.50 17.69
C ALA A 153 14.03 -5.11 18.20
N ARG A 154 13.92 -4.93 19.52
CA ARG A 154 13.46 -3.67 20.13
C ARG A 154 14.44 -3.11 21.12
N ASN A 155 14.47 -1.78 21.24
CA ASN A 155 15.19 -1.09 22.31
C ASN A 155 14.60 -1.40 23.70
N ASN A 156 15.29 -0.94 24.74
CA ASN A 156 14.90 -1.11 26.15
C ASN A 156 14.15 0.13 26.72
N ALA A 157 13.48 0.91 25.86
CA ALA A 157 12.70 2.06 26.28
C ALA A 157 11.25 1.66 26.64
N ASP A 158 10.52 2.57 27.28
CA ASP A 158 9.07 2.42 27.50
C ASP A 158 8.30 3.56 26.77
N PRO A 159 7.52 3.26 25.71
CA PRO A 159 7.29 1.94 25.14
C PRO A 159 8.45 1.48 24.24
N ARG A 160 8.73 0.17 24.23
CA ARG A 160 9.80 -0.43 23.40
C ARG A 160 9.55 -0.17 21.90
N ARG A 161 10.57 0.27 21.18
CA ARG A 161 10.51 0.58 19.73
C ARG A 161 11.35 -0.40 18.92
N ALA A 162 10.84 -0.82 17.77
CA ALA A 162 11.58 -1.64 16.82
C ALA A 162 12.85 -0.94 16.32
N LEU A 163 13.91 -1.72 16.15
CA LEU A 163 15.20 -1.33 15.58
C LEU A 163 15.25 -1.85 14.14
N ILE A 164 14.67 -1.10 13.22
CA ILE A 164 14.48 -1.47 11.82
C ILE A 164 14.84 -0.29 10.88
N GLY A 165 15.02 -0.59 9.59
CA GLY A 165 15.45 0.40 8.59
C GLY A 165 14.50 1.59 8.49
N ASP A 166 13.20 1.32 8.31
CA ASP A 166 12.14 2.32 8.41
C ASP A 166 11.21 2.04 9.60
N PRO A 167 11.12 2.95 10.60
CA PRO A 167 10.23 2.76 11.74
C PRO A 167 8.75 2.66 11.38
N ARG A 168 8.30 3.13 10.21
CA ARG A 168 6.90 3.02 9.77
C ARG A 168 6.45 1.57 9.61
N ASN A 169 7.36 0.64 9.34
CA ASN A 169 7.04 -0.80 9.30
C ASN A 169 6.66 -1.39 10.68
N ASP A 170 6.79 -0.63 11.79
CA ASP A 170 6.30 -1.02 13.12
C ASP A 170 4.97 -0.35 13.49
N GLU A 171 4.30 0.39 12.60
CA GLU A 171 3.07 1.14 12.94
C GLU A 171 1.82 0.28 13.10
N ASN A 172 1.82 -0.90 12.48
CA ASN A 172 0.74 -1.86 12.48
C ASN A 172 1.29 -3.28 12.77
N THR A 173 0.56 -4.07 13.55
CA THR A 173 0.96 -5.44 13.94
C THR A 173 1.26 -6.35 12.75
N ILE A 174 0.50 -6.26 11.66
CA ILE A 174 0.66 -7.11 10.48
C ILE A 174 1.89 -6.67 9.67
N VAL A 175 2.08 -5.36 9.46
CA VAL A 175 3.28 -4.82 8.79
C VAL A 175 4.55 -5.14 9.59
N SER A 176 4.49 -5.06 10.92
CA SER A 176 5.61 -5.39 11.82
C SER A 176 6.02 -6.86 11.70
N GLN A 177 5.06 -7.77 11.57
CA GLN A 177 5.35 -9.18 11.32
C GLN A 177 5.77 -9.47 9.88
N LEU A 178 5.27 -8.71 8.89
CA LEU A 178 5.72 -8.78 7.50
C LEU A 178 7.19 -8.34 7.38
N GLN A 179 7.59 -7.25 8.05
CA GLN A 179 9.00 -6.87 8.21
C GLN A 179 9.81 -8.05 8.75
N GLY A 180 9.31 -8.73 9.79
CA GLY A 180 9.92 -9.93 10.35
C GLY A 180 10.10 -11.07 9.33
N LEU A 181 9.17 -11.26 8.39
CA LEU A 181 9.32 -12.23 7.30
C LEU A 181 10.47 -11.86 6.36
N PHE A 182 10.63 -10.57 6.00
CA PHE A 182 11.78 -10.14 5.19
C PHE A 182 13.12 -10.40 5.89
N LEU A 183 13.22 -10.12 7.20
CA LEU A 183 14.42 -10.42 7.98
C LEU A 183 14.72 -11.92 8.00
N ARG A 184 13.70 -12.75 8.19
CA ARG A 184 13.82 -14.21 8.19
C ARG A 184 14.20 -14.77 6.82
N PHE A 185 13.60 -14.24 5.75
CA PHE A 185 13.93 -14.60 4.37
C PHE A 185 15.42 -14.34 4.10
N HIS A 186 15.91 -13.13 4.43
CA HIS A 186 17.32 -12.78 4.29
C HIS A 186 18.22 -13.73 5.08
N ASN A 187 17.94 -13.93 6.38
CA ASN A 187 18.75 -14.79 7.24
C ASN A 187 18.80 -16.24 6.75
N ARG A 188 17.67 -16.76 6.27
CA ARG A 188 17.61 -18.10 5.70
C ARG A 188 18.41 -18.19 4.42
N LEU A 189 18.23 -17.24 3.50
CA LEU A 189 18.99 -17.22 2.24
C LEU A 189 20.49 -17.12 2.47
N LEU A 190 20.92 -16.32 3.45
CA LEU A 190 22.31 -16.23 3.88
C LEU A 190 22.83 -17.57 4.41
N ALA A 191 22.05 -18.25 5.26
CA ALA A 191 22.43 -19.54 5.84
C ALA A 191 22.48 -20.67 4.79
N ASP A 192 21.51 -20.70 3.88
CA ASP A 192 21.38 -21.75 2.86
C ASP A 192 22.47 -21.62 1.77
N THR A 193 22.90 -20.39 1.45
CA THR A 193 23.83 -20.14 0.34
C THR A 193 25.26 -19.85 0.77
N GLY A 194 25.48 -19.32 1.98
CA GLY A 194 26.80 -18.87 2.44
C GLY A 194 27.39 -17.70 1.64
N LEU A 195 26.56 -17.00 0.84
CA LEU A 195 26.98 -15.86 0.02
C LEU A 195 27.25 -14.62 0.88
N THR A 196 27.93 -13.62 0.29
CA THR A 196 28.18 -12.35 0.97
C THR A 196 26.89 -11.53 1.12
N PHE A 197 26.86 -10.66 2.13
CA PHE A 197 25.69 -9.82 2.44
C PHE A 197 25.15 -9.06 1.22
N ASP A 198 26.03 -8.46 0.40
CA ASP A 198 25.64 -7.70 -0.79
C ASP A 198 24.96 -8.57 -1.86
N ILE A 199 25.41 -9.82 -2.03
CA ILE A 199 24.79 -10.77 -2.95
C ILE A 199 23.43 -11.21 -2.41
N VAL A 200 23.34 -11.57 -1.13
CA VAL A 200 22.05 -11.95 -0.50
C VAL A 200 21.07 -10.79 -0.56
N GLN A 201 21.49 -9.58 -0.20
CA GLN A 201 20.69 -8.36 -0.28
C GLN A 201 20.11 -8.16 -1.68
N ARG A 202 20.94 -8.29 -2.72
CA ARG A 202 20.49 -8.21 -4.12
C ARG A 202 19.47 -9.28 -4.46
N LEU A 203 19.69 -10.53 -4.05
CA LEU A 203 18.76 -11.62 -4.32
C LEU A 203 17.41 -11.40 -3.63
N VAL A 204 17.39 -10.98 -2.37
CA VAL A 204 16.13 -10.65 -1.67
C VAL A 204 15.40 -9.51 -2.38
N ARG A 205 16.13 -8.46 -2.81
CA ARG A 205 15.55 -7.38 -3.61
C ARG A 205 14.94 -7.88 -4.91
N PHE A 206 15.61 -8.80 -5.62
CA PHE A 206 15.09 -9.38 -6.86
C PHE A 206 13.82 -10.21 -6.63
N HIS A 207 13.76 -11.05 -5.59
CA HIS A 207 12.53 -11.76 -5.23
C HIS A 207 11.38 -10.79 -4.93
N TYR A 208 11.67 -9.72 -4.17
CA TYR A 208 10.69 -8.69 -3.88
C TYR A 208 10.19 -7.96 -5.13
N GLN A 209 11.10 -7.48 -5.99
CA GLN A 209 10.74 -6.80 -7.23
C GLN A 209 9.98 -7.73 -8.18
N PHE A 210 10.33 -9.02 -8.22
CA PHE A 210 9.60 -10.02 -9.01
C PHE A 210 8.17 -10.20 -8.49
N VAL A 211 7.97 -10.33 -7.18
CA VAL A 211 6.62 -10.37 -6.57
C VAL A 211 5.84 -9.08 -6.88
N VAL A 212 6.48 -7.92 -6.79
CA VAL A 212 5.85 -6.64 -7.13
C VAL A 212 5.32 -6.64 -8.57
N LEU A 213 6.14 -7.07 -9.53
CA LEU A 213 5.85 -7.00 -10.97
C LEU A 213 4.89 -8.08 -11.46
N ASN A 214 4.99 -9.29 -10.92
CA ASN A 214 4.34 -10.49 -11.46
C ASN A 214 3.20 -11.02 -10.61
N ASP A 215 3.02 -10.52 -9.39
CA ASP A 215 1.97 -11.00 -8.48
C ASP A 215 1.18 -9.84 -7.84
N PHE A 216 1.85 -8.83 -7.27
CA PHE A 216 1.15 -7.67 -6.70
C PHE A 216 0.46 -6.81 -7.77
N LEU A 217 1.20 -6.33 -8.78
CA LEU A 217 0.61 -5.48 -9.83
C LEU A 217 -0.59 -6.14 -10.54
N PRO A 218 -0.51 -7.42 -11.01
CA PRO A 218 -1.66 -8.10 -11.62
C PRO A 218 -2.87 -8.29 -10.70
N ARG A 219 -2.69 -8.24 -9.37
CA ARG A 219 -3.82 -8.32 -8.43
C ARG A 219 -4.56 -7.00 -8.26
N ILE A 220 -3.93 -5.86 -8.56
CA ILE A 220 -4.53 -4.54 -8.31
C ILE A 220 -4.77 -3.74 -9.59
N VAL A 221 -4.10 -4.04 -10.70
CA VAL A 221 -4.28 -3.36 -11.99
C VAL A 221 -4.94 -4.29 -12.98
N HIS A 222 -5.95 -3.79 -13.70
CA HIS A 222 -6.69 -4.57 -14.69
C HIS A 222 -5.75 -5.10 -15.80
N SER A 223 -5.97 -6.35 -16.24
CA SER A 223 -5.03 -7.02 -17.15
C SER A 223 -4.81 -6.28 -18.47
N SER A 224 -5.84 -5.60 -19.00
CA SER A 224 -5.72 -4.80 -20.23
C SER A 224 -4.71 -3.67 -20.10
N VAL A 225 -4.62 -3.02 -18.94
CA VAL A 225 -3.68 -1.92 -18.69
C VAL A 225 -2.25 -2.44 -18.63
N LEU A 226 -2.05 -3.60 -17.97
CA LEU A 226 -0.73 -4.24 -17.90
C LEU A 226 -0.29 -4.79 -19.26
N ALA A 227 -1.20 -5.35 -20.05
CA ALA A 227 -0.92 -5.84 -21.39
C ALA A 227 -0.42 -4.71 -22.30
N ASP A 228 -1.00 -3.51 -22.20
CA ASP A 228 -0.60 -2.33 -22.96
C ASP A 228 0.80 -1.80 -22.61
N LEU A 229 1.35 -2.21 -21.46
CA LEU A 229 2.69 -1.87 -20.99
C LEU A 229 3.73 -2.94 -21.35
N LYS A 230 3.33 -4.01 -22.04
CA LYS A 230 4.20 -5.11 -22.44
C LYS A 230 4.44 -5.16 -23.95
N THR A 231 5.62 -5.66 -24.33
CA THR A 231 5.98 -6.04 -25.70
C THR A 231 6.55 -7.47 -25.66
N HIS A 232 5.99 -8.39 -26.44
CA HIS A 232 6.34 -9.82 -26.42
C HIS A 232 6.31 -10.47 -25.03
N GLY A 233 5.35 -10.06 -24.17
CA GLY A 233 5.18 -10.63 -22.83
C GLY A 233 6.02 -9.97 -21.73
N HIS A 234 6.96 -9.09 -22.07
CA HIS A 234 7.82 -8.38 -21.12
C HIS A 234 7.43 -6.92 -20.99
N TYR A 235 7.56 -6.34 -19.78
CA TYR A 235 7.38 -4.91 -19.61
C TYR A 235 8.39 -4.13 -20.44
N ASP A 236 7.93 -3.08 -21.11
CA ASP A 236 8.70 -2.33 -22.08
C ASP A 236 8.76 -0.85 -21.70
N SER A 237 9.97 -0.33 -21.48
CA SER A 237 10.17 1.07 -21.11
C SER A 237 9.67 2.04 -22.18
N GLY A 238 9.67 1.63 -23.46
CA GLY A 238 9.10 2.40 -24.58
C GLY A 238 7.57 2.51 -24.53
N LYS A 239 6.89 1.76 -23.66
CA LYS A 239 5.44 1.84 -23.45
C LYS A 239 5.02 2.79 -22.33
N ILE A 240 5.96 3.33 -21.55
CA ILE A 240 5.69 4.37 -20.54
C ILE A 240 5.42 5.70 -21.26
N LYS A 241 4.25 6.30 -21.02
CA LYS A 241 3.74 7.46 -21.78
C LYS A 241 3.52 8.72 -20.96
N PHE A 242 3.39 8.61 -19.64
CA PHE A 242 2.97 9.70 -18.76
C PHE A 242 3.98 9.96 -17.65
N PHE A 243 4.68 8.92 -17.18
CA PHE A 243 5.74 9.09 -16.20
C PHE A 243 7.09 9.31 -16.88
N HIS A 244 7.53 10.57 -16.92
CA HIS A 244 8.79 10.97 -17.53
C HIS A 244 9.68 11.70 -16.53
N TRP A 245 10.93 11.26 -16.43
CA TRP A 245 11.98 11.90 -15.65
C TRP A 245 13.16 12.30 -16.54
N LYS A 246 14.00 13.22 -16.05
CA LYS A 246 15.16 13.70 -16.82
C LYS A 246 16.43 12.91 -16.53
N ASN A 247 16.84 12.88 -15.26
CA ASN A 247 18.10 12.24 -14.84
C ASN A 247 17.78 11.02 -13.96
N ASN A 248 17.02 11.24 -12.88
CA ASN A 248 16.58 10.20 -11.96
C ASN A 248 15.05 10.23 -11.82
N PRO A 249 14.39 9.08 -11.64
CA PRO A 249 12.97 9.04 -11.30
C PRO A 249 12.65 9.87 -10.06
N PHE A 250 11.40 10.33 -9.97
CA PHE A 250 10.87 11.04 -8.81
C PHE A 250 9.55 10.40 -8.40
N MET A 251 9.06 10.72 -7.20
CA MET A 251 7.78 10.23 -6.73
C MET A 251 6.63 11.20 -7.13
N PRO A 252 5.69 10.82 -8.01
CA PRO A 252 4.64 11.75 -8.41
C PRO A 252 3.60 12.00 -7.32
N VAL A 253 3.05 13.21 -7.27
CA VAL A 253 1.95 13.55 -6.36
C VAL A 253 0.67 12.80 -6.71
N GLU A 254 0.38 12.64 -8.01
CA GLU A 254 -0.79 11.90 -8.48
C GLU A 254 -0.76 10.45 -8.01
N PHE A 255 0.44 9.87 -7.93
CA PHE A 255 0.66 8.56 -7.33
C PHE A 255 0.52 8.60 -5.80
N SER A 256 1.27 9.48 -5.13
CA SER A 256 1.45 9.46 -3.66
C SER A 256 0.20 9.80 -2.84
N VAL A 257 -0.66 10.67 -3.37
CA VAL A 257 -1.83 11.19 -2.63
C VAL A 257 -3.15 10.90 -3.32
N ALA A 258 -3.14 10.20 -4.46
CA ALA A 258 -4.36 9.69 -5.09
C ALA A 258 -4.23 8.21 -5.46
N ALA A 259 -3.51 7.86 -6.53
CA ALA A 259 -3.59 6.51 -7.10
C ALA A 259 -3.13 5.42 -6.11
N TYR A 260 -2.03 5.63 -5.39
CA TYR A 260 -1.48 4.65 -4.44
C TYR A 260 -2.11 4.73 -3.05
N ARG A 261 -3.20 5.51 -2.90
CA ARG A 261 -4.08 5.48 -1.72
C ARG A 261 -5.18 4.42 -1.84
N LEU A 262 -5.15 3.62 -2.91
CA LEU A 262 -6.03 2.46 -3.14
C LEU A 262 -6.09 1.52 -1.92
N GLY A 263 -4.96 1.36 -1.21
CA GLY A 263 -4.87 0.45 -0.07
C GLY A 263 -5.84 0.78 1.07
N HIS A 264 -6.33 2.03 1.16
CA HIS A 264 -7.34 2.39 2.16
C HIS A 264 -8.69 1.67 1.94
N SER A 265 -9.04 1.37 0.69
CA SER A 265 -10.29 0.66 0.33
C SER A 265 -10.15 -0.87 0.53
N MET A 266 -8.93 -1.39 0.48
CA MET A 266 -8.64 -2.82 0.69
C MET A 266 -8.70 -3.28 2.16
N ILE A 267 -8.86 -2.35 3.11
CA ILE A 267 -8.79 -2.60 4.55
C ILE A 267 -10.10 -3.20 5.05
N ARG A 268 -9.98 -4.27 5.85
CA ARG A 268 -11.09 -4.87 6.60
C ARG A 268 -11.30 -4.18 7.97
N PRO A 269 -12.50 -4.26 8.58
CA PRO A 269 -12.75 -3.73 9.93
C PRO A 269 -11.86 -4.36 11.01
N GLY A 270 -11.49 -5.63 10.82
CA GLY A 270 -10.57 -6.36 11.69
C GLY A 270 -10.05 -7.65 11.07
N TYR A 271 -9.14 -8.31 11.79
CA TYR A 271 -8.44 -9.49 11.32
C TYR A 271 -8.26 -10.52 12.43
N ARG A 272 -8.49 -11.78 12.08
CA ARG A 272 -8.11 -12.93 12.89
C ARG A 272 -6.65 -13.24 12.66
N LEU A 273 -5.84 -13.02 13.70
CA LEU A 273 -4.40 -13.29 13.65
C LEU A 273 -4.12 -14.78 13.79
N ASN A 274 -4.89 -15.47 14.65
CA ASN A 274 -4.75 -16.89 14.95
C ASN A 274 -6.04 -17.46 15.57
N ASP A 275 -5.99 -18.71 16.06
CA ASP A 275 -7.14 -19.41 16.66
C ASP A 275 -7.80 -18.64 17.82
N ALA A 276 -7.04 -17.83 18.55
CA ALA A 276 -7.52 -17.14 19.76
C ALA A 276 -7.75 -15.64 19.58
N VAL A 277 -7.10 -15.00 18.60
CA VAL A 277 -7.01 -13.53 18.53
C VAL A 277 -7.70 -12.98 17.28
N LEU A 278 -8.81 -12.27 17.50
CA LEU A 278 -9.49 -11.40 16.52
C LEU A 278 -9.41 -9.96 17.04
N LEU A 279 -8.94 -9.03 16.20
CA LEU A 279 -8.74 -7.63 16.58
C LEU A 279 -9.25 -6.67 15.50
N PRO A 280 -9.82 -5.51 15.89
CA PRO A 280 -10.07 -4.44 14.94
C PRO A 280 -8.77 -3.79 14.47
N ILE A 281 -8.83 -3.09 13.34
CA ILE A 281 -7.67 -2.32 12.87
C ILE A 281 -7.26 -1.22 13.87
N PHE A 282 -8.25 -0.56 14.48
CA PHE A 282 -8.05 0.42 15.56
C PHE A 282 -8.90 0.05 16.78
N PRO A 283 -8.46 0.36 18.01
CA PRO A 283 -9.28 0.15 19.20
C PRO A 283 -10.64 0.84 19.09
N ILE A 284 -11.70 0.16 19.52
CA ILE A 284 -13.09 0.65 19.55
C ILE A 284 -13.67 0.41 20.95
N PRO A 285 -13.24 1.19 21.98
CA PRO A 285 -13.60 0.90 23.36
C PRO A 285 -15.11 0.91 23.63
N GLN A 286 -15.87 1.72 22.90
CA GLN A 286 -17.33 1.77 23.01
C GLN A 286 -18.02 0.46 22.61
N GLN A 287 -17.33 -0.39 21.82
CA GLN A 287 -17.80 -1.69 21.35
C GLN A 287 -17.10 -2.86 22.07
N GLY A 288 -16.38 -2.58 23.17
CA GLY A 288 -15.67 -3.59 23.96
C GLY A 288 -14.29 -3.98 23.41
N PHE A 289 -13.84 -3.39 22.31
CA PHE A 289 -12.51 -3.63 21.74
C PHE A 289 -11.50 -2.61 22.27
N ASN A 290 -10.89 -2.89 23.42
CA ASN A 290 -9.91 -1.99 24.05
C ASN A 290 -8.54 -1.96 23.36
N GLU A 291 -8.25 -2.99 22.55
CA GLU A 291 -7.01 -3.16 21.81
C GLU A 291 -7.31 -3.21 20.31
N GLY A 292 -6.29 -2.94 19.51
CA GLY A 292 -6.34 -3.04 18.05
C GLY A 292 -4.95 -3.30 17.49
N LEU A 293 -4.85 -3.36 16.16
CA LEU A 293 -3.61 -3.67 15.45
C LEU A 293 -2.57 -2.53 15.45
N THR A 294 -2.71 -1.54 16.33
CA THR A 294 -1.78 -0.41 16.47
C THR A 294 -0.43 -0.86 17.03
N GLY A 295 0.65 -0.47 16.34
CA GLY A 295 2.03 -0.80 16.67
C GLY A 295 2.77 0.27 17.47
N PHE A 296 4.06 0.46 17.17
CA PHE A 296 5.02 1.28 17.91
C PHE A 296 5.12 0.91 19.40
N ARG A 297 5.08 -0.38 19.69
CA ARG A 297 5.18 -0.96 21.04
C ARG A 297 5.67 -2.39 20.93
N ALA A 298 6.13 -2.96 22.05
CA ALA A 298 6.40 -4.39 22.13
C ALA A 298 5.21 -5.21 21.60
N MET A 299 5.48 -6.23 20.77
CA MET A 299 4.42 -7.11 20.29
C MET A 299 3.85 -7.88 21.47
N ASN A 300 2.53 -8.04 21.50
CA ASN A 300 1.92 -8.95 22.45
C ASN A 300 2.35 -10.40 22.10
N PRO A 301 2.92 -11.16 23.04
CA PRO A 301 3.41 -12.51 22.76
C PRO A 301 2.36 -13.50 22.26
N ALA A 302 1.05 -13.21 22.39
CA ALA A 302 -0.02 -14.07 21.88
C ALA A 302 -0.47 -13.72 20.45
N TRP A 303 0.09 -12.69 19.82
CA TRP A 303 -0.39 -12.11 18.56
C TRP A 303 0.39 -12.60 17.33
N GLY A 304 1.02 -13.77 17.42
CA GLY A 304 1.69 -14.38 16.28
C GLY A 304 0.68 -14.71 15.20
N ILE A 305 1.00 -14.33 13.97
CA ILE A 305 0.15 -14.57 12.81
C ILE A 305 0.26 -16.03 12.36
N ASP A 306 -0.88 -16.69 12.22
CA ASP A 306 -1.01 -17.82 11.33
C ASP A 306 -1.14 -17.32 9.89
N TRP A 307 -0.03 -17.43 9.14
CA TRP A 307 0.09 -16.86 7.80
C TRP A 307 -0.88 -17.46 6.78
N ALA A 308 -1.36 -18.67 6.98
CA ALA A 308 -2.39 -19.27 6.13
C ALA A 308 -3.77 -18.57 6.22
N ARG A 309 -3.96 -17.67 7.19
CA ARG A 309 -5.12 -16.75 7.24
C ARG A 309 -4.92 -15.47 6.45
N PHE A 310 -3.72 -15.19 5.94
CA PHE A 310 -3.37 -13.94 5.26
C PHE A 310 -2.86 -14.15 3.84
N ILE A 311 -2.31 -15.32 3.55
CA ILE A 311 -1.80 -15.71 2.23
C ILE A 311 -1.99 -17.23 2.03
N ASP A 312 -2.16 -17.67 0.79
CA ASP A 312 -2.49 -19.05 0.38
C ASP A 312 -1.30 -20.02 0.48
N ILE A 313 -0.58 -20.01 1.60
CA ILE A 313 0.49 -20.99 1.88
C ILE A 313 -0.07 -22.38 2.17
N GLU A 314 -1.33 -22.45 2.60
CA GLU A 314 -2.12 -23.64 2.83
C GLU A 314 -3.53 -23.38 2.27
N ILE A 315 -4.04 -24.27 1.41
CA ILE A 315 -5.39 -24.15 0.86
C ILE A 315 -6.39 -24.67 1.90
N ARG A 316 -7.28 -23.79 2.36
CA ARG A 316 -8.27 -24.08 3.41
C ARG A 316 -9.69 -23.96 2.89
N SER A 317 -10.63 -24.58 3.60
CA SER A 317 -12.06 -24.39 3.34
C SER A 317 -12.50 -22.99 3.73
N ASN A 318 -13.36 -22.40 2.90
CA ASN A 318 -14.00 -21.12 3.20
C ASN A 318 -15.20 -21.26 4.16
N GLU A 319 -15.63 -22.49 4.47
CA GLU A 319 -16.73 -22.77 5.39
C GLU A 319 -16.31 -22.70 6.88
N ASP A 320 -15.03 -22.97 7.20
CA ASP A 320 -14.49 -22.80 8.56
C ASP A 320 -14.10 -21.33 8.79
N ALA A 321 -15.09 -20.51 9.21
CA ALA A 321 -14.92 -19.08 9.43
C ALA A 321 -13.69 -18.73 10.30
N LEU A 322 -13.34 -19.57 11.28
CA LEU A 322 -12.22 -19.29 12.18
C LEU A 322 -10.86 -19.56 11.54
N ARG A 323 -10.77 -20.43 10.53
CA ARG A 323 -9.50 -20.86 9.92
C ARG A 323 -9.31 -20.42 8.48
N ARG A 324 -10.37 -19.97 7.82
CA ARG A 324 -10.34 -19.58 6.41
C ARG A 324 -9.27 -18.52 6.12
N LEU A 325 -8.87 -18.48 4.85
CA LEU A 325 -8.09 -17.39 4.32
C LEU A 325 -8.94 -16.10 4.35
N GLN A 326 -8.37 -15.02 4.86
CA GLN A 326 -8.99 -13.70 4.84
C GLN A 326 -8.62 -12.99 3.55
N PHE A 327 -9.60 -12.33 2.95
CA PHE A 327 -9.41 -11.57 1.72
C PHE A 327 -9.48 -10.07 2.01
N ALA A 328 -8.68 -9.29 1.29
CA ALA A 328 -8.77 -7.84 1.25
C ALA A 328 -10.16 -7.42 0.76
N TYR A 329 -10.64 -6.27 1.24
CA TYR A 329 -11.87 -5.69 0.69
C TYR A 329 -11.63 -5.18 -0.75
N ARG A 330 -12.71 -5.02 -1.51
CA ARG A 330 -12.70 -4.60 -2.92
C ARG A 330 -12.09 -3.21 -3.09
N LEU A 331 -11.63 -2.92 -4.31
CA LEU A 331 -11.25 -1.56 -4.70
C LEU A 331 -12.51 -0.81 -5.14
N ASP A 332 -13.06 -0.01 -4.25
CA ASP A 332 -14.25 0.79 -4.46
C ASP A 332 -14.17 2.10 -3.66
N THR A 333 -15.25 2.87 -3.68
CA THR A 333 -15.31 4.18 -3.03
C THR A 333 -15.82 4.10 -1.58
N SER A 334 -16.01 2.89 -1.04
CA SER A 334 -16.47 2.62 0.31
C SER A 334 -15.30 2.26 1.23
N LEU A 335 -15.15 3.00 2.32
CA LEU A 335 -14.12 2.76 3.31
C LEU A 335 -14.75 2.29 4.62
N VAL A 336 -14.13 1.30 5.26
CA VAL A 336 -14.62 0.78 6.53
C VAL A 336 -14.68 1.86 7.60
N ASN A 337 -15.75 1.85 8.41
CA ASN A 337 -16.03 2.86 9.42
C ASN A 337 -14.87 3.20 10.39
N PRO A 338 -14.02 2.24 10.82
CA PRO A 338 -12.86 2.57 11.65
C PRO A 338 -11.89 3.61 11.04
N LEU A 339 -11.91 3.80 9.72
CA LEU A 339 -11.11 4.83 9.03
C LEU A 339 -11.76 6.21 9.05
N HIS A 340 -13.06 6.31 9.32
CA HIS A 340 -13.78 7.57 9.46
C HIS A 340 -13.62 8.17 10.88
N HIS A 341 -13.50 7.30 11.89
CA HIS A 341 -13.31 7.68 13.30
C HIS A 341 -11.93 7.26 13.83
N LEU A 342 -10.85 7.81 13.25
CA LEU A 342 -9.50 7.49 13.70
C LEU A 342 -9.30 7.89 15.18
N PRO A 343 -8.62 7.05 15.98
CA PRO A 343 -8.31 7.40 17.36
C PRO A 343 -7.34 8.60 17.40
N PRO A 344 -7.39 9.46 18.45
CA PRO A 344 -6.53 10.65 18.56
C PRO A 344 -5.03 10.38 18.50
N SER A 345 -4.59 9.16 18.85
CA SER A 345 -3.21 8.71 18.72
C SER A 345 -2.75 8.62 17.26
N VAL A 346 -3.67 8.43 16.33
CA VAL A 346 -3.46 8.35 14.88
C VAL A 346 -3.73 9.70 14.23
N ALA A 347 -4.92 10.28 14.44
CA ALA A 347 -5.32 11.59 13.95
C ALA A 347 -6.46 12.18 14.80
N SER A 348 -6.53 13.49 14.93
CA SER A 348 -7.56 14.16 15.74
C SER A 348 -8.44 15.13 14.93
N ASN A 349 -7.88 15.95 14.04
CA ASN A 349 -8.63 16.98 13.29
C ASN A 349 -8.18 17.05 11.81
N PRO A 350 -9.05 16.70 10.84
CA PRO A 350 -10.22 15.83 11.01
C PRO A 350 -9.78 14.39 11.35
N SER A 351 -10.68 13.61 11.96
CA SER A 351 -10.49 12.19 12.25
C SER A 351 -10.70 11.30 11.03
N SER A 352 -11.44 11.76 10.02
CA SER A 352 -11.78 10.98 8.83
C SER A 352 -10.59 10.84 7.89
N LEU A 353 -10.12 9.61 7.66
CA LEU A 353 -9.03 9.33 6.73
C LEU A 353 -9.36 9.80 5.32
N ALA A 354 -10.60 9.59 4.87
CA ALA A 354 -11.06 10.01 3.54
C ALA A 354 -10.95 11.53 3.38
N GLN A 355 -11.52 12.29 4.32
CA GLN A 355 -11.44 13.75 4.32
C GLN A 355 -9.98 14.23 4.30
N ARG A 356 -9.11 13.63 5.13
CA ARG A 356 -7.69 13.99 5.16
C ARG A 356 -6.99 13.75 3.83
N ASN A 357 -7.32 12.65 3.16
CA ASN A 357 -6.72 12.33 1.87
C ASN A 357 -7.20 13.30 0.78
N LEU A 358 -8.51 13.55 0.74
CA LEU A 358 -9.16 14.49 -0.18
C LEU A 358 -8.62 15.92 -0.02
N GLU A 359 -8.57 16.44 1.21
CA GLU A 359 -8.02 17.77 1.49
C GLU A 359 -6.53 17.85 1.14
N ARG A 360 -5.75 16.80 1.41
CA ARG A 360 -4.33 16.77 1.06
C ARG A 360 -4.13 16.81 -0.44
N ALA A 361 -4.87 15.99 -1.19
CA ALA A 361 -4.86 15.97 -2.65
C ALA A 361 -5.20 17.36 -3.23
N TRP A 362 -6.25 17.98 -2.71
CA TRP A 362 -6.66 19.34 -3.09
C TRP A 362 -5.60 20.39 -2.77
N ARG A 363 -5.06 20.42 -1.55
CA ARG A 363 -4.01 21.38 -1.13
C ARG A 363 -2.71 21.21 -1.91
N LEU A 364 -2.43 20.00 -2.39
CA LEU A 364 -1.33 19.71 -3.33
C LEU A 364 -1.69 20.03 -4.78
N GLY A 365 -2.85 20.61 -5.05
CA GLY A 365 -3.28 21.06 -6.37
C GLY A 365 -3.41 19.93 -7.37
N LEU A 366 -3.95 18.77 -6.97
CA LEU A 366 -4.24 17.71 -7.92
C LEU A 366 -5.37 18.13 -8.87
N PRO A 367 -5.29 17.77 -10.17
CA PRO A 367 -6.40 17.91 -11.11
C PRO A 367 -7.55 16.95 -10.78
N SER A 368 -8.71 17.14 -11.42
CA SER A 368 -9.83 16.18 -11.32
C SER A 368 -9.54 14.90 -12.09
N GLY A 369 -10.21 13.81 -11.72
CA GLY A 369 -10.10 12.53 -12.40
C GLY A 369 -10.46 12.62 -13.89
N GLN A 370 -11.56 13.29 -14.22
CA GLN A 370 -11.97 13.52 -15.60
C GLN A 370 -10.93 14.35 -16.38
N SER A 371 -10.25 15.30 -15.75
CA SER A 371 -9.18 16.07 -16.40
C SER A 371 -7.97 15.19 -16.72
N VAL A 372 -7.58 14.31 -15.80
CA VAL A 372 -6.50 13.33 -16.03
C VAL A 372 -6.88 12.34 -17.12
N ALA A 373 -8.10 11.80 -17.11
CA ALA A 373 -8.60 10.90 -18.15
C ALA A 373 -8.49 11.54 -19.54
N ARG A 374 -8.96 12.79 -19.69
CA ARG A 374 -8.85 13.54 -20.96
C ARG A 374 -7.39 13.77 -21.36
N ALA A 375 -6.50 14.05 -20.42
CA ALA A 375 -5.06 14.21 -20.67
C ALA A 375 -4.38 12.90 -21.12
N MET A 376 -4.91 11.75 -20.69
CA MET A 376 -4.52 10.43 -21.17
C MET A 376 -5.20 10.04 -22.50
N HIS A 377 -6.02 10.92 -23.08
CA HIS A 377 -6.85 10.66 -24.27
C HIS A 377 -7.89 9.55 -24.07
N LEU A 378 -8.40 9.42 -22.85
CA LEU A 378 -9.48 8.51 -22.48
C LEU A 378 -10.82 9.25 -22.45
N GLN A 379 -11.91 8.53 -22.66
CA GLN A 379 -13.24 9.05 -22.31
C GLN A 379 -13.37 9.03 -20.78
N PRO A 380 -13.62 10.18 -20.13
CA PRO A 380 -13.88 10.20 -18.71
C PRO A 380 -15.20 9.48 -18.40
N LEU A 381 -15.34 8.94 -17.19
CA LEU A 381 -16.64 8.54 -16.67
C LEU A 381 -17.59 9.73 -16.65
N ASP A 382 -18.84 9.48 -17.01
CA ASP A 382 -19.93 10.43 -16.79
C ASP A 382 -20.18 10.57 -15.27
N ASP A 383 -20.66 11.73 -14.83
CA ASP A 383 -20.76 12.04 -13.40
C ASP A 383 -21.73 11.08 -12.67
N GLU A 384 -22.77 10.63 -13.37
CA GLU A 384 -23.76 9.67 -12.91
C GLU A 384 -23.17 8.27 -12.70
N ASP A 385 -22.09 7.93 -13.41
CA ASP A 385 -21.39 6.64 -13.33
C ASP A 385 -20.26 6.64 -12.29
N ILE A 386 -19.95 7.80 -11.68
CA ILE A 386 -19.01 7.92 -10.57
C ILE A 386 -19.78 7.67 -9.27
N ILE A 387 -19.94 6.38 -8.94
CA ILE A 387 -20.68 5.92 -7.78
C ILE A 387 -19.83 6.00 -6.50
N ILE A 388 -20.42 6.54 -5.44
CA ILE A 388 -19.91 6.59 -4.07
C ILE A 388 -20.67 5.56 -3.23
N GLY A 389 -20.03 4.44 -2.91
CA GLY A 389 -20.62 3.28 -2.24
C GLY A 389 -19.84 1.99 -2.50
N LYS A 390 -20.37 0.87 -2.02
CA LYS A 390 -19.72 -0.45 -2.16
C LYS A 390 -19.73 -0.95 -3.61
N GLY A 391 -18.63 -1.54 -4.04
CA GLY A 391 -18.46 -2.18 -5.35
C GLY A 391 -18.82 -3.66 -5.37
N THR A 392 -19.90 -4.04 -4.68
CA THR A 392 -20.39 -5.42 -4.58
C THR A 392 -21.23 -5.84 -5.79
N GLU A 393 -21.53 -7.14 -5.90
CA GLU A 393 -22.42 -7.63 -6.97
C GLU A 393 -23.86 -7.15 -6.76
N ASP A 394 -24.33 -7.11 -5.52
CA ASP A 394 -25.58 -6.48 -5.16
C ASP A 394 -25.39 -4.95 -5.05
N PRO A 395 -26.27 -4.12 -5.64
CA PRO A 395 -26.20 -2.68 -5.53
C PRO A 395 -26.29 -2.21 -4.07
N ASP A 396 -25.38 -1.32 -3.68
CA ASP A 396 -25.43 -0.65 -2.39
C ASP A 396 -26.64 0.29 -2.33
N PRO A 397 -27.60 0.07 -1.40
CA PRO A 397 -28.81 0.89 -1.31
C PRO A 397 -28.53 2.34 -0.90
N ASP A 398 -27.37 2.61 -0.29
CA ASP A 398 -26.96 3.94 0.15
C ASP A 398 -26.04 4.64 -0.88
N ALA A 399 -25.75 3.98 -2.01
CA ALA A 399 -24.90 4.52 -3.05
C ALA A 399 -25.48 5.77 -3.70
N LYS A 400 -24.58 6.71 -4.03
CA LYS A 400 -24.91 7.99 -4.65
C LYS A 400 -23.98 8.25 -5.81
N SER A 401 -24.46 8.95 -6.85
CA SER A 401 -23.53 9.52 -7.82
C SER A 401 -22.72 10.66 -7.17
N ILE A 402 -21.58 11.01 -7.75
CA ILE A 402 -20.74 12.09 -7.23
C ILE A 402 -21.50 13.43 -7.18
N VAL A 403 -22.42 13.67 -8.12
CA VAL A 403 -23.23 14.89 -8.18
C VAL A 403 -24.40 14.89 -7.18
N ASP A 404 -24.89 13.72 -6.77
CA ASP A 404 -25.85 13.60 -5.66
C ASP A 404 -25.20 13.89 -4.29
N VAL A 405 -23.89 13.68 -4.17
CA VAL A 405 -23.12 14.11 -2.99
C VAL A 405 -22.99 15.64 -2.98
N SER A 406 -22.59 16.24 -4.11
CA SER A 406 -22.58 17.70 -4.30
C SER A 406 -22.40 18.06 -5.79
N GLU A 407 -23.21 19.00 -6.29
CA GLU A 407 -23.13 19.49 -7.67
C GLU A 407 -21.75 20.09 -8.03
N VAL A 408 -20.95 20.49 -7.04
CA VAL A 408 -19.60 21.06 -7.27
C VAL A 408 -18.62 20.08 -7.93
N PHE A 409 -18.93 18.79 -7.84
CA PHE A 409 -18.11 17.73 -8.42
C PHE A 409 -18.48 17.39 -9.87
N ALA A 410 -19.50 18.03 -10.44
CA ALA A 410 -19.86 17.84 -11.84
C ALA A 410 -18.66 18.13 -12.76
N ASN A 411 -18.29 17.15 -13.59
CA ASN A 411 -17.12 17.14 -14.46
C ASN A 411 -15.78 17.40 -13.75
N ASN A 412 -15.76 17.24 -12.43
CA ASN A 412 -14.72 17.73 -11.54
C ASN A 412 -14.58 16.84 -10.28
N CYS A 413 -14.63 15.52 -10.45
CA CYS A 413 -14.47 14.58 -9.34
C CYS A 413 -13.01 14.58 -8.84
N PRO A 414 -12.74 14.59 -7.52
CA PRO A 414 -11.38 14.43 -6.99
C PRO A 414 -10.70 13.16 -7.53
N LEU A 415 -9.42 13.28 -7.93
CA LEU A 415 -8.70 12.21 -8.64
C LEU A 415 -8.72 10.86 -7.90
N TRP A 416 -8.56 10.85 -6.58
CA TRP A 416 -8.57 9.61 -5.80
C TRP A 416 -9.93 8.91 -5.87
N THR A 417 -11.02 9.66 -5.66
CA THR A 417 -12.38 9.14 -5.74
C THR A 417 -12.69 8.64 -7.14
N TYR A 418 -12.31 9.38 -8.18
CA TYR A 418 -12.48 8.96 -9.57
C TYR A 418 -11.75 7.64 -9.85
N ILE A 419 -10.52 7.46 -9.36
CA ILE A 419 -9.74 6.23 -9.56
C ILE A 419 -10.42 5.02 -8.93
N LEU A 420 -10.99 5.18 -7.73
CA LEU A 420 -11.72 4.12 -7.04
C LEU A 420 -13.05 3.80 -7.74
N ALA A 421 -13.80 4.82 -8.16
CA ALA A 421 -15.03 4.63 -8.94
C ALA A 421 -14.73 3.97 -10.30
N GLU A 422 -13.66 4.39 -10.98
CA GLU A 422 -13.17 3.74 -12.20
C GLU A 422 -12.89 2.27 -11.97
N ALA A 423 -12.25 1.89 -10.85
CA ALA A 423 -11.94 0.49 -10.59
C ALA A 423 -13.18 -0.42 -10.59
N MET A 424 -14.33 0.08 -10.11
CA MET A 424 -15.60 -0.66 -10.09
C MET A 424 -16.09 -1.02 -11.51
N HIS A 425 -15.75 -0.22 -12.52
CA HIS A 425 -16.07 -0.50 -13.94
C HIS A 425 -15.10 -1.49 -14.61
N PHE A 426 -13.97 -1.81 -13.97
CA PHE A 426 -12.93 -2.70 -14.48
C PHE A 426 -12.72 -3.89 -13.56
N SER A 427 -13.69 -4.81 -13.56
CA SER A 427 -13.65 -6.01 -12.73
C SER A 427 -13.22 -7.26 -13.51
N GLU A 428 -12.53 -8.18 -12.83
CA GLU A 428 -12.09 -9.44 -13.41
C GLU A 428 -12.50 -10.63 -12.52
N PRO A 429 -12.76 -11.82 -13.12
CA PRO A 429 -12.98 -13.03 -12.35
C PRO A 429 -11.71 -13.44 -11.58
N VAL A 430 -11.89 -13.78 -10.30
CA VAL A 430 -10.83 -14.20 -9.38
C VAL A 430 -11.20 -15.53 -8.75
N LYS A 431 -10.50 -16.59 -9.16
CA LYS A 431 -10.59 -17.88 -8.49
C LYS A 431 -10.04 -17.77 -7.07
N LEU A 432 -10.85 -18.15 -6.08
CA LEU A 432 -10.43 -18.14 -4.69
C LEU A 432 -9.48 -19.32 -4.43
N PRO A 433 -8.33 -19.10 -3.75
CA PRO A 433 -7.41 -20.17 -3.38
C PRO A 433 -7.92 -20.92 -2.14
N VAL A 434 -9.09 -21.55 -2.26
CA VAL A 434 -9.77 -22.32 -1.22
C VAL A 434 -10.09 -23.73 -1.74
N THR A 435 -10.55 -24.62 -0.88
CA THR A 435 -10.86 -26.01 -1.28
C THR A 435 -12.09 -26.10 -2.19
N GLU A 436 -13.01 -25.16 -2.04
CA GLU A 436 -14.21 -25.01 -2.83
C GLU A 436 -13.88 -24.41 -4.21
N ASP A 437 -14.58 -24.85 -5.26
CA ASP A 437 -14.44 -24.27 -6.60
C ASP A 437 -15.31 -23.00 -6.70
N VAL A 438 -14.83 -21.92 -6.11
CA VAL A 438 -15.53 -20.63 -6.01
C VAL A 438 -14.71 -19.53 -6.67
N GLU A 439 -15.41 -18.67 -7.39
CA GLU A 439 -14.87 -17.49 -8.05
C GLU A 439 -15.67 -16.26 -7.60
N VAL A 440 -15.02 -15.10 -7.55
CA VAL A 440 -15.66 -13.81 -7.33
C VAL A 440 -15.25 -12.84 -8.44
N THR A 441 -16.14 -11.93 -8.83
CA THR A 441 -15.78 -10.83 -9.74
C THR A 441 -15.30 -9.65 -8.93
N ALA A 442 -14.04 -9.24 -9.10
CA ALA A 442 -13.40 -8.24 -8.25
C ALA A 442 -12.90 -7.03 -9.05
N PRO A 443 -13.18 -5.80 -8.58
CA PRO A 443 -12.62 -4.57 -9.14
C PRO A 443 -11.09 -4.57 -9.21
N ARG A 444 -10.56 -3.91 -10.25
CA ARG A 444 -9.15 -3.66 -10.50
C ARG A 444 -8.97 -2.23 -10.96
N LEU A 445 -7.82 -1.62 -10.66
CA LEU A 445 -7.52 -0.28 -11.15
C LEU A 445 -7.58 -0.24 -12.68
N GLY A 446 -8.39 0.70 -13.18
CA GLY A 446 -8.66 0.87 -14.60
C GLY A 446 -7.64 1.74 -15.33
N PRO A 447 -7.98 2.24 -16.53
CA PRO A 447 -7.09 2.97 -17.42
C PRO A 447 -6.45 4.24 -16.84
N VAL A 448 -7.07 4.96 -15.92
CA VAL A 448 -6.44 6.11 -15.26
C VAL A 448 -5.61 5.65 -14.05
N GLY A 449 -6.27 5.03 -13.07
CA GLY A 449 -5.61 4.65 -11.82
C GLY A 449 -4.50 3.63 -12.02
N GLY A 450 -4.79 2.59 -12.79
CA GLY A 450 -3.88 1.48 -13.07
C GLY A 450 -2.68 1.94 -13.88
N ARG A 451 -2.88 2.89 -14.80
CA ARG A 451 -1.79 3.47 -15.59
C ARG A 451 -0.86 4.32 -14.75
N ILE A 452 -1.38 5.14 -13.83
CA ILE A 452 -0.56 5.91 -12.89
C ILE A 452 0.28 4.97 -12.04
N VAL A 453 -0.33 3.95 -11.41
CA VAL A 453 0.38 3.01 -10.54
C VAL A 453 1.43 2.21 -11.32
N ALA A 454 1.04 1.59 -12.43
CA ALA A 454 1.94 0.72 -13.19
C ALA A 454 3.09 1.50 -13.83
N GLU A 455 2.85 2.67 -14.43
CA GLU A 455 3.94 3.45 -15.03
C GLU A 455 4.92 3.98 -13.98
N VAL A 456 4.47 4.36 -12.79
CA VAL A 456 5.38 4.77 -11.71
C VAL A 456 6.22 3.57 -11.27
N PHE A 457 5.60 2.42 -11.00
CA PHE A 457 6.34 1.22 -10.60
C PHE A 457 7.41 0.84 -11.63
N LEU A 458 7.01 0.73 -12.89
CA LEU A 458 7.91 0.39 -13.99
C LEU A 458 8.97 1.47 -14.19
N GLY A 459 8.61 2.75 -14.12
CA GLY A 459 9.56 3.83 -14.32
C GLY A 459 10.60 3.96 -13.20
N LEU A 460 10.20 3.74 -11.93
CA LEU A 460 11.17 3.66 -10.82
C LEU A 460 12.16 2.51 -11.04
N MET A 461 11.68 1.33 -11.46
CA MET A 461 12.55 0.18 -11.73
C MET A 461 13.42 0.36 -12.97
N PHE A 462 12.88 0.81 -14.11
CA PHE A 462 13.68 1.09 -15.32
C PHE A 462 14.68 2.23 -15.13
N GLY A 463 14.38 3.19 -14.26
CA GLY A 463 15.28 4.28 -13.92
C GLY A 463 16.35 3.92 -12.89
N ASP A 464 16.25 2.76 -12.23
CA ASP A 464 17.26 2.24 -11.31
C ASP A 464 18.13 1.19 -12.01
N ALA A 465 19.43 1.47 -12.12
CA ALA A 465 20.41 0.56 -12.73
C ALA A 465 20.63 -0.74 -11.95
N HIS A 466 20.19 -0.82 -10.68
CA HIS A 466 20.32 -2.00 -9.82
C HIS A 466 19.01 -2.79 -9.68
N SER A 467 17.95 -2.37 -10.37
CA SER A 467 16.70 -3.10 -10.40
C SER A 467 16.81 -4.37 -11.26
N LEU A 468 15.90 -5.31 -11.04
CA LEU A 468 15.72 -6.51 -11.84
C LEU A 468 15.52 -6.15 -13.32
N LEU A 469 14.67 -5.16 -13.63
CA LEU A 469 14.39 -4.77 -15.02
C LEU A 469 15.61 -4.20 -15.77
N SER A 470 16.56 -3.61 -15.05
CA SER A 470 17.76 -3.02 -15.65
C SER A 470 18.96 -3.96 -15.65
N LEU A 471 19.15 -4.72 -14.56
CA LEU A 471 20.34 -5.53 -14.34
C LEU A 471 20.21 -6.95 -14.89
N ASP A 472 19.03 -7.57 -14.77
CA ASP A 472 18.75 -8.91 -15.26
C ASP A 472 17.25 -9.08 -15.58
N PRO A 473 16.77 -8.55 -16.73
CA PRO A 473 15.33 -8.49 -17.06
C PRO A 473 14.69 -9.86 -17.30
N HIS A 474 15.49 -10.93 -17.39
CA HIS A 474 15.03 -12.30 -17.52
C HIS A 474 15.12 -13.09 -16.22
N TRP A 475 15.59 -12.45 -15.14
CA TRP A 475 15.68 -13.09 -13.84
C TRP A 475 14.30 -13.49 -13.33
N HIS A 476 14.24 -14.69 -12.79
CA HIS A 476 13.15 -15.17 -11.95
C HIS A 476 13.73 -16.05 -10.83
N PRO A 477 12.98 -16.25 -9.72
CA PRO A 477 13.37 -17.19 -8.67
C PRO A 477 13.59 -18.60 -9.20
N GLU A 478 14.43 -19.40 -8.53
CA GLU A 478 14.74 -20.77 -8.99
C GLU A 478 13.50 -21.68 -9.01
N GLU A 479 12.51 -21.37 -8.17
CA GLU A 479 11.21 -22.04 -8.10
C GLU A 479 10.36 -21.84 -9.36
N GLY A 480 10.69 -20.86 -10.20
CA GLY A 480 10.12 -20.68 -11.53
C GLY A 480 9.40 -19.34 -11.76
N PRO A 481 8.82 -19.16 -12.95
CA PRO A 481 8.20 -17.91 -13.38
C PRO A 481 6.84 -17.62 -12.71
N ASP A 482 6.24 -18.62 -12.06
CA ASP A 482 4.96 -18.49 -11.33
C ASP A 482 5.16 -18.10 -9.84
N TYR A 483 6.39 -17.75 -9.44
CA TYR A 483 6.71 -17.38 -8.06
C TYR A 483 5.87 -16.20 -7.58
N ALA A 484 5.25 -16.36 -6.42
CA ALA A 484 4.35 -15.40 -5.82
C ALA A 484 4.76 -15.06 -4.37
N LEU A 485 4.08 -14.09 -3.76
CA LEU A 485 4.29 -13.70 -2.36
C LEU A 485 4.18 -14.90 -1.40
N LYS A 486 3.30 -15.85 -1.70
CA LYS A 486 3.15 -17.07 -0.88
C LYS A 486 4.43 -17.90 -0.82
N ASP A 487 5.21 -17.94 -1.89
CA ASP A 487 6.46 -18.70 -1.95
C ASP A 487 7.55 -17.98 -1.15
N PHE A 488 7.59 -16.64 -1.25
CA PHE A 488 8.41 -15.80 -0.36
C PHE A 488 8.10 -16.06 1.11
N VAL A 489 6.80 -16.09 1.46
CA VAL A 489 6.35 -16.34 2.83
C VAL A 489 6.74 -17.77 3.26
N LYS A 490 6.48 -18.80 2.46
CA LYS A 490 6.88 -20.19 2.78
C LYS A 490 8.37 -20.31 3.06
N TYR A 491 9.20 -19.73 2.19
CA TYR A 491 10.65 -19.74 2.36
C TYR A 491 11.05 -19.03 3.66
N ALA A 492 10.51 -17.84 3.94
CA ALA A 492 10.76 -17.14 5.21
C ALA A 492 10.31 -17.93 6.45
N LEU A 493 9.28 -18.78 6.30
CA LEU A 493 8.72 -19.58 7.39
C LEU A 493 9.48 -20.87 7.70
N GLY A 494 10.44 -21.28 6.87
CA GLY A 494 11.13 -22.56 7.05
C GLY A 494 10.44 -23.74 6.36
N GLN A 495 9.46 -23.47 5.49
CA GLN A 495 8.68 -24.49 4.77
C GLN A 495 9.29 -24.82 3.41
#